data_AF-A0A8T3QN73-F1
#
_entry.id   AF-A0A8T3QN73-F1
#
_cell.length_a   1.000
_cell.length_b   1.000
_cell.length_c   1.000
_cell.angle_alpha   90.00
_cell.angle_beta   90.00
_cell.angle_gamma   90.00
#
_symmetry.space_group_name_H-M   'P 1'
#
loop_
_entity.id
_entity.type
_entity.pdbx_description
1 polymer ?
#
loop_
_entity_poly.entity_id
_entity_poly.type
_entity_poly.pdbx_seq_one_letter_code
_entity_poly.pdbx_strand_id
1 'polypeptide(L)'
;MNPEKNVEPEADPRGLGPAGAALIGQELLGVTYYHVPSSGHEAGADDPLSFDIVDHGLDLILSRGTVGVTWAVNPSEEGLILVDGGLRSVLGTASVIAEPAQTWQGVLGRRIRSVDVTMARAFSSGRPHPKSINLAFDGGRRFVVSASKYLRDDGVFIEFADEIVVVFDADEARRHGLID
;
A
#
# COMPACT_ATOMS: atom_id res chain seq x y z
N MET A 1 9.32 35.36 29.95
CA MET A 1 8.45 34.44 29.18
C MET A 1 9.11 34.21 27.85
N ASN A 2 9.63 33.01 27.64
CA ASN A 2 10.19 32.60 26.35
C ASN A 2 9.04 31.89 25.62
N PRO A 3 8.54 32.37 24.47
CA PRO A 3 7.52 31.65 23.73
C PRO A 3 8.14 30.32 23.28
N GLU A 4 7.50 29.22 23.69
CA GLU A 4 7.85 27.88 23.23
C GLU A 4 7.87 27.92 21.69
N LYS A 5 9.05 27.68 21.12
CA LYS A 5 9.18 27.41 19.70
C LYS A 5 8.32 26.19 19.43
N ASN A 6 7.22 26.37 18.70
CA ASN A 6 6.58 25.28 17.98
C ASN A 6 7.65 24.64 17.09
N VAL A 7 8.19 23.52 17.56
CA VAL A 7 8.98 22.63 16.73
C VAL A 7 7.96 21.99 15.80
N GLU A 8 7.93 22.45 14.55
CA GLU A 8 7.21 21.74 13.50
C GLU A 8 7.69 20.28 13.52
N PRO A 9 6.78 19.29 13.54
CA PRO A 9 7.19 17.89 13.54
C PRO A 9 8.07 17.65 12.33
N GLU A 10 9.29 17.18 12.57
CA GLU A 10 10.25 16.82 11.55
C GLU A 10 9.55 15.88 10.56
N ALA A 11 9.45 16.31 9.30
CA ALA A 11 8.73 15.57 8.27
C ALA A 11 9.31 14.16 8.18
N ASP A 12 8.47 13.13 8.34
CA ASP A 12 8.90 11.74 8.21
C ASP A 12 9.53 11.55 6.81
N PRO A 13 10.83 11.24 6.69
CA PRO A 13 11.53 11.20 5.41
C PRO A 13 10.99 10.11 4.47
N ARG A 14 10.16 9.19 4.99
CA ARG A 14 9.47 8.15 4.24
C ARG A 14 8.10 8.60 3.70
N GLY A 15 7.59 9.76 4.11
CA GLY A 15 6.29 10.27 3.66
C GLY A 15 5.07 9.47 4.14
N LEU A 16 5.21 8.55 5.11
CA LEU A 16 4.10 7.74 5.63
C LEU A 16 3.66 8.12 7.05
N GLY A 17 4.36 9.08 7.66
CA GLY A 17 4.08 9.56 9.00
C GLY A 17 4.28 8.49 10.09
N PRO A 18 3.71 8.71 11.29
CA PRO A 18 3.83 7.80 12.43
C PRO A 18 3.32 6.38 12.15
N ALA A 19 2.32 6.24 11.27
CA ALA A 19 1.74 4.96 10.91
C ALA A 19 2.77 4.03 10.24
N GLY A 20 3.60 4.56 9.32
CA GLY A 20 4.63 3.77 8.64
C GLY A 20 5.71 3.25 9.60
N ALA A 21 6.10 4.07 10.58
CA ALA A 21 7.02 3.65 11.64
C ALA A 21 6.41 2.57 12.55
N ALA A 22 5.12 2.69 12.85
CA ALA A 22 4.40 1.78 13.73
C ALA A 22 4.27 0.36 13.16
N LEU A 23 4.38 0.17 11.84
CA LEU A 23 4.35 -1.15 11.20
C LEU A 23 5.54 -2.03 11.60
N ILE A 24 6.72 -1.44 11.83
CA ILE A 24 7.95 -2.20 12.11
C ILE A 24 7.81 -2.97 13.43
N GLY A 25 8.13 -4.26 13.39
CA GLY A 25 8.07 -5.15 14.55
C GLY A 25 6.71 -5.78 14.78
N GLN A 26 5.67 -5.39 14.04
CA GLN A 26 4.37 -6.06 14.10
C GLN A 26 4.35 -7.35 13.27
N GLU A 27 3.61 -8.35 13.75
CA GLU A 27 3.32 -9.57 13.00
C GLU A 27 2.10 -9.36 12.10
N LEU A 28 2.17 -9.80 10.84
CA LEU A 28 1.04 -9.78 9.91
C LEU A 28 0.19 -11.04 10.10
N LEU A 29 -1.03 -10.86 10.57
CA LEU A 29 -1.96 -11.93 10.91
C LEU A 29 -2.97 -12.22 9.80
N GLY A 30 -3.24 -11.23 8.95
CA GLY A 30 -4.19 -11.35 7.87
C GLY A 30 -4.23 -10.08 7.02
N VAL A 31 -5.00 -10.15 5.95
CA VAL A 31 -5.27 -9.01 5.09
C VAL A 31 -6.73 -9.02 4.64
N THR A 32 -7.24 -7.84 4.34
CA THR A 32 -8.58 -7.65 3.79
C THR A 32 -8.48 -6.74 2.58
N TYR A 33 -8.97 -7.18 1.43
CA TYR A 33 -9.05 -6.32 0.24
C TYR A 33 -10.34 -5.55 0.19
N TYR A 34 -10.26 -4.33 -0.35
CA TYR A 34 -11.37 -3.41 -0.50
C TYR A 34 -11.55 -3.06 -1.98
N HIS A 35 -12.67 -3.52 -2.52
CA HIS A 35 -13.16 -3.13 -3.84
C HIS A 35 -14.47 -2.37 -3.72
N VAL A 36 -14.66 -1.40 -4.61
CA VAL A 36 -15.98 -0.85 -4.92
C VAL A 36 -16.28 -1.31 -6.34
N PRO A 37 -17.42 -2.00 -6.58
CA PRO A 37 -17.77 -2.43 -7.93
C PRO A 37 -17.94 -1.20 -8.83
N SER A 38 -16.90 -0.83 -9.55
CA SER A 38 -17.05 -0.09 -10.79
C SER A 38 -17.45 -1.11 -11.85
N SER A 39 -18.38 -0.74 -12.73
CA SER A 39 -18.96 -1.65 -13.70
C SER A 39 -17.90 -2.24 -14.64
N GLY A 40 -17.35 -3.42 -14.32
CA GLY A 40 -16.65 -4.25 -15.30
C GLY A 40 -15.25 -4.78 -14.97
N HIS A 41 -14.72 -4.62 -13.75
CA HIS A 41 -13.48 -5.32 -13.39
C HIS A 41 -13.61 -6.05 -12.05
N GLU A 42 -14.00 -7.33 -12.13
CA GLU A 42 -13.73 -8.28 -11.06
C GLU A 42 -12.30 -8.76 -11.28
N ALA A 43 -11.36 -8.31 -10.43
CA ALA A 43 -10.06 -8.97 -10.33
C ALA A 43 -10.32 -10.38 -9.78
N GLY A 44 -10.51 -11.33 -10.67
CA GLY A 44 -10.70 -12.74 -10.32
C GLY A 44 -9.42 -13.27 -9.67
N ALA A 45 -9.57 -13.82 -8.46
CA ALA A 45 -8.53 -14.44 -7.64
C ALA A 45 -7.89 -15.72 -8.25
N ASP A 46 -8.18 -16.03 -9.52
CA ASP A 46 -7.75 -17.23 -10.24
C ASP A 46 -6.72 -16.95 -11.35
N ASP A 47 -6.22 -15.72 -11.49
CA ASP A 47 -5.21 -15.38 -12.50
C ASP A 47 -3.80 -15.73 -11.97
N PRO A 48 -2.94 -16.43 -12.74
CA PRO A 48 -1.64 -16.93 -12.26
C PRO A 48 -0.56 -15.83 -12.16
N LEU A 49 -0.96 -14.58 -11.94
CA LEU A 49 -0.06 -13.45 -11.78
C LEU A 49 0.56 -13.48 -10.38
N SER A 50 1.79 -12.97 -10.26
CA SER A 50 2.51 -12.88 -9.00
C SER A 50 2.02 -11.71 -8.10
N PHE A 51 0.88 -11.10 -8.46
CA PHE A 51 0.37 -9.87 -7.88
C PHE A 51 -1.16 -9.76 -7.95
N ASP A 52 -1.72 -8.96 -7.04
CA ASP A 52 -3.16 -8.67 -6.90
C ASP A 52 -3.48 -7.21 -7.26
N ILE A 53 -4.65 -6.92 -7.82
CA ILE A 53 -5.11 -5.56 -8.17
C ILE A 53 -6.38 -5.23 -7.37
N VAL A 54 -6.40 -4.08 -6.69
CA VAL A 54 -7.52 -3.63 -5.83
C VAL A 54 -7.89 -2.18 -6.11
N ASP A 55 -9.18 -1.86 -6.16
CA ASP A 55 -9.66 -0.53 -6.55
C ASP A 55 -9.49 0.52 -5.44
N HIS A 56 -9.68 0.12 -4.17
CA HIS A 56 -9.63 1.05 -3.04
C HIS A 56 -8.50 0.79 -2.05
N GLY A 57 -7.88 -0.39 -2.09
CA GLY A 57 -6.75 -0.73 -1.23
C GLY A 57 -6.96 -1.97 -0.37
N LEU A 58 -6.19 -2.04 0.71
CA LEU A 58 -6.19 -3.19 1.60
C LEU A 58 -6.00 -2.80 3.07
N ASP A 59 -6.48 -3.64 3.97
CA ASP A 59 -6.09 -3.63 5.37
C ASP A 59 -5.02 -4.68 5.63
N LEU A 60 -3.98 -4.27 6.36
CA LEU A 60 -3.03 -5.15 7.01
C LEU A 60 -3.51 -5.39 8.44
N ILE A 61 -3.89 -6.63 8.75
CA ILE A 61 -4.29 -7.03 10.10
C ILE A 61 -3.02 -7.43 10.84
N LEU A 62 -2.64 -6.62 11.82
CA LEU A 62 -1.38 -6.76 12.54
C LEU A 62 -1.60 -7.14 14.00
N SER A 63 -0.56 -7.66 14.65
CA SER A 63 -0.58 -8.05 16.06
C SER A 63 -1.03 -6.96 17.06
N ARG A 64 -0.96 -5.67 16.70
CA ARG A 64 -1.35 -4.56 17.59
C ARG A 64 -2.50 -3.71 17.06
N GLY A 65 -3.07 -4.06 15.91
CA GLY A 65 -4.13 -3.28 15.29
C GLY A 65 -4.19 -3.49 13.78
N THR A 66 -5.01 -2.68 13.11
CA THR A 66 -5.16 -2.74 11.66
C THR A 66 -4.66 -1.44 11.06
N VAL A 67 -3.91 -1.54 9.97
CA VAL A 67 -3.50 -0.37 9.17
C VAL A 67 -4.01 -0.56 7.75
N GLY A 68 -4.77 0.42 7.27
CA GLY A 68 -5.24 0.48 5.91
C GLY A 68 -4.19 1.11 5.00
N VAL A 69 -4.07 0.60 3.78
CA VAL A 69 -3.27 1.18 2.70
C VAL A 69 -4.20 1.50 1.55
N THR A 70 -4.30 2.78 1.19
CA THR A 70 -5.15 3.25 0.10
C THR A 70 -4.42 4.33 -0.69
N TRP A 71 -4.90 4.62 -1.89
CA TRP A 71 -4.41 5.73 -2.68
C TRP A 71 -5.42 6.89 -2.52
N ALA A 72 -4.92 8.12 -2.40
CA ALA A 72 -5.76 9.29 -2.24
C ALA A 72 -5.26 10.46 -3.08
N VAL A 73 -6.21 11.22 -3.63
CA VAL A 73 -5.98 12.55 -4.22
C VAL A 73 -6.78 13.56 -3.44
N ASN A 74 -6.08 14.40 -2.71
CA ASN A 74 -6.64 15.59 -2.11
C ASN A 74 -5.67 16.78 -2.33
N PRO A 75 -6.09 18.03 -2.07
CA PRO A 75 -5.26 19.21 -2.32
C PRO A 75 -3.89 19.22 -1.60
N SER A 76 -3.69 18.34 -0.61
CA SER A 76 -2.49 18.23 0.21
C SER A 76 -1.70 16.92 0.01
N GLU A 77 -2.31 15.88 -0.55
CA GLU A 77 -1.77 14.51 -0.59
C GLU A 77 -2.17 13.83 -1.91
N GLU A 78 -1.20 13.26 -2.63
CA GLU A 78 -1.41 12.63 -3.94
C GLU A 78 -0.59 11.34 -4.01
N GLY A 79 -1.12 10.20 -3.57
CA GLY A 79 -0.36 8.94 -3.55
C GLY A 79 -0.89 7.94 -2.53
N LEU A 80 -0.06 6.93 -2.21
CA LEU A 80 -0.36 5.98 -1.15
C LEU A 80 -0.35 6.66 0.22
N ILE A 81 -1.36 6.35 1.01
CA ILE A 81 -1.50 6.78 2.40
C ILE A 81 -1.75 5.58 3.31
N LEU A 82 -1.40 5.76 4.58
CA LEU A 82 -1.70 4.80 5.64
C LEU A 82 -2.83 5.32 6.52
N VAL A 83 -3.82 4.49 6.78
CA VAL A 83 -4.99 4.80 7.60
C VAL A 83 -4.95 3.98 8.88
N ASP A 84 -4.76 4.65 10.00
CA ASP A 84 -4.81 3.99 11.31
C ASP A 84 -6.22 3.46 11.60
N GLY A 85 -6.32 2.23 12.13
CA GLY A 85 -7.59 1.55 12.38
C GLY A 85 -8.23 0.90 11.13
N GLY A 86 -7.58 0.95 9.98
CA GLY A 86 -8.03 0.30 8.74
C GLY A 86 -9.01 1.12 7.89
N LEU A 87 -9.14 0.74 6.63
CA LEU A 87 -9.94 1.40 5.60
C LEU A 87 -11.43 1.34 5.89
N ARG A 88 -11.90 0.35 6.66
CA ARG A 88 -13.32 0.28 7.06
C ARG A 88 -13.80 1.54 7.79
N SER A 89 -12.91 2.21 8.53
CA SER A 89 -13.23 3.46 9.21
C SER A 89 -13.54 4.61 8.24
N VAL A 90 -13.01 4.55 7.02
CA VAL A 90 -13.13 5.58 5.98
C VAL A 90 -14.16 5.20 4.91
N LEU A 91 -14.17 3.94 4.49
CA LEU A 91 -15.01 3.44 3.38
C LEU A 91 -16.43 3.01 3.80
N GLY A 92 -16.68 2.84 5.11
CA GLY A 92 -17.97 2.35 5.60
C GLY A 92 -18.27 0.91 5.17
N THR A 93 -19.55 0.58 4.95
CA THR A 93 -20.03 -0.80 4.65
C THR A 93 -20.06 -1.15 3.16
N ALA A 94 -19.57 -0.28 2.27
CA ALA A 94 -19.74 -0.40 0.82
C ALA A 94 -18.69 -1.29 0.13
N SER A 95 -17.88 -2.02 0.88
CA SER A 95 -16.74 -2.79 0.35
C SER A 95 -17.02 -4.28 0.26
N VAL A 96 -16.56 -4.90 -0.83
CA VAL A 96 -16.48 -6.35 -0.96
C VAL A 96 -15.14 -6.79 -0.37
N ILE A 97 -15.21 -7.72 0.60
CA ILE A 97 -14.03 -8.41 1.15
C ILE A 97 -13.69 -9.52 0.16
N ALA A 98 -12.63 -9.33 -0.63
CA ALA A 98 -12.08 -10.40 -1.45
C ALA A 98 -11.18 -11.31 -0.60
N GLU A 99 -11.19 -12.61 -0.87
CA GLU A 99 -10.22 -13.52 -0.27
C GLU A 99 -8.82 -13.19 -0.82
N PRO A 100 -7.82 -13.01 0.06
CA PRO A 100 -6.47 -12.72 -0.39
C PRO A 100 -5.86 -13.90 -1.14
N ALA A 101 -4.99 -13.61 -2.11
CA ALA A 101 -4.27 -14.64 -2.85
C ALA A 101 -3.51 -15.61 -1.92
N GLN A 102 -3.36 -16.87 -2.37
CA GLN A 102 -2.60 -17.89 -1.65
C GLN A 102 -1.16 -17.42 -1.33
N THR A 103 -0.62 -16.50 -2.14
CA THR A 103 0.72 -15.91 -1.99
C THR A 103 0.95 -15.25 -0.63
N TRP A 104 -0.10 -14.75 0.02
CA TRP A 104 -0.01 -14.19 1.38
C TRP A 104 0.47 -15.20 2.42
N GLN A 105 0.20 -16.51 2.23
CA GLN A 105 0.66 -17.56 3.15
C GLN A 105 2.18 -17.54 3.37
N GLY A 106 2.94 -17.04 2.39
CA GLY A 106 4.39 -16.87 2.51
C GLY A 106 4.82 -15.81 3.54
N VAL A 107 3.93 -14.86 3.88
CA VAL A 107 4.21 -13.71 4.77
C VAL A 107 3.31 -13.65 6.01
N LEU A 108 2.20 -14.38 6.07
CA LEU A 108 1.37 -14.49 7.26
C LEU A 108 2.13 -15.11 8.45
N GLY A 109 1.85 -14.61 9.65
CA GLY A 109 2.53 -14.98 10.90
C GLY A 109 3.96 -14.44 11.01
N ARG A 110 4.41 -13.61 10.04
CA ARG A 110 5.77 -13.05 10.05
C ARG A 110 5.78 -11.61 10.52
N ARG A 111 6.90 -11.24 11.12
CA ARG A 111 7.15 -9.88 11.61
C ARG A 111 7.70 -8.99 10.50
N ILE A 112 7.17 -7.76 10.42
CA ILE A 112 7.67 -6.69 9.55
C ILE A 112 9.01 -6.20 10.11
N ARG A 113 10.03 -6.16 9.25
CA ARG A 113 11.39 -5.75 9.57
C ARG A 113 11.73 -4.36 9.07
N SER A 114 11.31 -4.05 7.85
CA SER A 114 11.48 -2.73 7.27
C SER A 114 10.23 -2.32 6.50
N VAL A 115 10.07 -1.02 6.41
CA VAL A 115 9.12 -0.34 5.55
C VAL A 115 9.91 0.67 4.75
N ASP A 116 10.00 0.45 3.45
CA ASP A 116 10.69 1.31 2.51
C ASP A 116 9.66 1.95 1.57
N VAL A 117 9.89 3.20 1.17
CA VAL A 117 8.92 3.95 0.38
C VAL A 117 9.59 4.48 -0.85
N THR A 118 9.03 4.12 -2.00
CA THR A 118 9.42 4.70 -3.28
C THR A 118 8.56 5.91 -3.52
N MET A 119 9.20 7.07 -3.60
CA MET A 119 8.53 8.33 -3.89
C MET A 119 8.54 8.56 -5.40
N ALA A 120 7.45 9.10 -5.95
CA ALA A 120 7.45 9.61 -7.32
C ALA A 120 6.78 10.98 -7.39
N ARG A 121 7.13 11.75 -8.42
CA ARG A 121 6.49 13.05 -8.67
C ARG A 121 5.26 12.80 -9.51
N ALA A 122 4.10 13.02 -8.91
CA ALA A 122 2.85 12.98 -9.64
C ALA A 122 2.73 14.19 -10.58
N PHE A 123 1.90 14.05 -11.62
CA PHE A 123 1.84 14.99 -12.75
C PHE A 123 1.36 16.40 -12.37
N SER A 124 0.58 16.54 -11.28
CA SER A 124 -0.19 17.76 -11.02
C SER A 124 0.47 18.74 -10.04
N SER A 125 1.18 18.23 -9.03
CA SER A 125 1.65 19.05 -7.89
C SER A 125 3.17 19.29 -7.88
N GLY A 126 3.94 18.51 -8.65
CA GLY A 126 5.41 18.57 -8.72
C GLY A 126 6.14 18.17 -7.43
N ARG A 127 5.40 17.86 -6.35
CA ARG A 127 5.92 17.35 -5.08
C ARG A 127 6.09 15.83 -5.17
N PRO A 128 7.13 15.24 -4.54
CA PRO A 128 7.21 13.79 -4.41
C PRO A 128 6.14 13.28 -3.45
N HIS A 129 5.53 12.16 -3.80
CA HIS A 129 4.55 11.47 -2.97
C HIS A 129 4.82 9.97 -2.93
N PRO A 130 4.34 9.25 -1.90
CA PRO A 130 4.48 7.80 -1.81
C PRO A 130 3.81 7.13 -3.01
N LYS A 131 4.62 6.57 -3.91
CA LYS A 131 4.13 5.74 -5.03
C LYS A 131 3.94 4.31 -4.58
N SER A 132 4.94 3.79 -3.87
CA SER A 132 4.98 2.39 -3.49
C SER A 132 5.52 2.22 -2.07
N ILE A 133 4.93 1.27 -1.33
CA ILE A 133 5.32 0.88 0.01
C ILE A 133 5.82 -0.56 -0.06
N ASN A 134 7.09 -0.77 0.27
CA ASN A 134 7.74 -2.07 0.32
C ASN A 134 7.83 -2.54 1.77
N LEU A 135 7.27 -3.71 2.06
CA LEU A 135 7.26 -4.33 3.37
C LEU A 135 8.14 -5.59 3.33
N ALA A 136 9.24 -5.57 4.08
CA ALA A 136 10.10 -6.73 4.23
C ALA A 136 9.81 -7.45 5.55
N PHE A 137 9.79 -8.78 5.51
CA PHE A 137 9.44 -9.65 6.63
C PHE A 137 10.62 -10.50 7.07
N ASP A 138 10.55 -11.03 8.29
CA ASP A 138 11.46 -12.07 8.75
C ASP A 138 11.53 -13.25 7.76
N GLY A 139 12.73 -13.77 7.50
CA GLY A 139 12.96 -14.81 6.49
C GLY A 139 13.01 -14.31 5.04
N GLY A 140 13.17 -13.01 4.82
CA GLY A 140 13.56 -12.42 3.53
C GLY A 140 12.45 -12.23 2.50
N ARG A 141 11.21 -12.60 2.86
CA ARG A 141 10.02 -12.33 2.04
C ARG A 141 9.67 -10.86 2.06
N ARG A 142 9.04 -10.38 1.00
CA ARG A 142 8.55 -9.01 0.88
C ARG A 142 7.30 -8.96 0.03
N PHE A 143 6.57 -7.87 0.13
CA PHE A 143 5.65 -7.44 -0.91
C PHE A 143 5.68 -5.92 -1.05
N VAL A 144 5.25 -5.47 -2.21
CA VAL A 144 5.18 -4.06 -2.57
C VAL A 144 3.71 -3.72 -2.83
N VAL A 145 3.21 -2.67 -2.19
CA VAL A 145 1.93 -2.06 -2.53
C VAL A 145 2.23 -0.82 -3.36
N SER A 146 1.60 -0.63 -4.51
CA SER A 146 1.85 0.51 -5.39
C SER A 146 0.55 1.15 -5.85
N ALA A 147 0.46 2.48 -5.85
CA ALA A 147 -0.59 3.24 -6.52
C ALA A 147 -0.35 3.15 -8.04
N SER A 148 -0.94 2.15 -8.68
CA SER A 148 -0.66 1.80 -10.07
C SER A 148 -1.80 0.99 -10.67
N LYS A 149 -1.89 1.01 -11.99
CA LYS A 149 -2.76 0.15 -12.79
C LYS A 149 -1.91 -0.79 -13.62
N TYR A 150 -2.33 -2.05 -13.76
CA TYR A 150 -1.68 -2.99 -14.66
C TYR A 150 -2.50 -3.19 -15.94
N LEU A 151 -1.93 -2.81 -17.09
CA LEU A 151 -2.50 -3.08 -18.40
C LEU A 151 -2.02 -4.45 -18.88
N ARG A 152 -2.88 -5.47 -18.74
CA ARG A 152 -2.55 -6.87 -19.05
C ARG A 152 -2.05 -7.08 -20.48
N ASP A 153 -2.72 -6.46 -21.45
CA ASP A 153 -2.41 -6.64 -22.87
C ASP A 153 -1.00 -6.14 -23.24
N ASP A 154 -0.50 -5.16 -22.50
CA ASP A 154 0.80 -4.54 -22.74
C ASP A 154 1.88 -4.98 -21.73
N GLY A 155 1.48 -5.63 -20.63
CA GLY A 155 2.38 -5.98 -19.52
C GLY A 155 2.94 -4.74 -18.81
N VAL A 156 2.20 -3.63 -18.79
CA VAL A 156 2.68 -2.33 -18.34
C VAL A 156 2.00 -1.91 -17.04
N PHE A 157 2.79 -1.38 -16.12
CA PHE A 157 2.30 -0.65 -14.95
C PHE A 157 2.21 0.84 -15.27
N ILE A 158 1.04 1.42 -15.06
CA ILE A 158 0.80 2.86 -15.12
C ILE A 158 0.81 3.39 -13.69
N GLU A 159 1.74 4.29 -13.39
CA GLU A 159 1.86 4.92 -12.08
C GLU A 159 0.71 5.90 -11.81
N PHE A 160 0.33 6.07 -10.54
CA PHE A 160 -0.71 7.00 -10.09
C PHE A 160 -2.06 6.82 -10.76
N ALA A 161 -2.45 5.57 -11.00
CA ALA A 161 -3.79 5.22 -11.42
C ALA A 161 -4.74 5.09 -10.22
N ASP A 162 -6.04 5.02 -10.50
CA ASP A 162 -7.09 4.87 -9.48
C ASP A 162 -7.14 3.47 -8.83
N GLU A 163 -6.05 2.70 -8.94
CA GLU A 163 -5.92 1.31 -8.52
C GLU A 163 -4.67 1.14 -7.64
N ILE A 164 -4.68 0.09 -6.82
CA ILE A 164 -3.52 -0.40 -6.07
C ILE A 164 -3.14 -1.78 -6.58
N VAL A 165 -1.85 -1.99 -6.83
CA VAL A 165 -1.29 -3.32 -7.11
C VAL A 165 -0.45 -3.80 -5.94
N VAL A 166 -0.61 -5.06 -5.55
CA VAL A 166 0.21 -5.75 -4.53
C VAL A 166 1.09 -6.79 -5.22
N VAL A 167 2.41 -6.57 -5.23
CA VAL A 167 3.39 -7.44 -5.90
C VAL A 167 4.22 -8.21 -4.88
N PHE A 168 4.30 -9.54 -5.03
CA PHE A 168 5.03 -10.42 -4.10
C PHE A 168 6.43 -10.83 -4.60
N ASP A 169 6.72 -10.59 -5.89
CA ASP A 169 8.04 -10.82 -6.49
C ASP A 169 8.86 -9.53 -6.57
N ALA A 170 10.04 -9.54 -5.96
CA ALA A 170 10.91 -8.36 -5.88
C ALA A 170 11.54 -7.98 -7.23
N ASP A 171 11.83 -8.97 -8.07
CA ASP A 171 12.47 -8.74 -9.37
C ASP A 171 11.45 -8.21 -10.36
N GLU A 172 10.20 -8.64 -10.25
CA GLU A 172 9.07 -8.06 -10.98
C GLU A 172 8.81 -6.62 -10.56
N ALA A 173 8.74 -6.35 -9.26
CA ALA A 173 8.57 -4.99 -8.75
C ALA A 173 9.68 -4.04 -9.25
N ARG A 174 10.94 -4.49 -9.29
CA ARG A 174 12.06 -3.70 -9.87
C ARG A 174 11.98 -3.54 -11.37
N ARG A 175 11.64 -4.61 -12.11
CA ARG A 175 11.50 -4.57 -13.57
C ARG A 175 10.50 -3.50 -14.01
N HIS A 176 9.46 -3.30 -13.21
CA HIS A 176 8.42 -2.30 -13.44
C HIS A 176 8.63 -0.98 -12.68
N GLY A 177 9.80 -0.78 -12.05
CA GLY A 177 10.17 0.48 -11.39
C GLY A 177 9.32 0.80 -10.14
N LEU A 178 8.64 -0.17 -9.55
CA LEU A 178 7.84 0.02 -8.34
C LEU A 178 8.72 0.16 -7.09
N ILE A 179 9.93 -0.37 -7.15
CA ILE A 179 10.99 -0.22 -6.13
C ILE A 179 12.35 -0.09 -6.81
N ASP A 180 13.31 0.50 -6.08
CA ASP A 180 14.72 0.63 -6.49
C ASP A 180 15.53 -0.69 -6.38
#